data_AF-A0AAW4VVG0-F1
#
_entry.id   AF-A0AAW4VVG0-F1
#
_cell.length_a   1.000
_cell.length_b   1.000
_cell.length_c   1.000
_cell.angle_alpha   90.00
_cell.angle_beta   90.00
_cell.angle_gamma   90.00
#
_symmetry.space_group_name_H-M   'P 1'
#
loop_
_entity.id
_entity.type
_entity.pdbx_description
1 polymer ?
#
loop_
_entity_poly.entity_id
_entity_poly.type
_entity_poly.pdbx_seq_one_letter_code
_entity_poly.pdbx_strand_id
1 'polypeptide(L)' 'LYKEDEKGKKLEPMEIAVVDVPEEFAGAVIDKLSQRKGELQGMSSAKGGYSRLEFSIPSRGLIGYRGEFL' A
#
# COMPACT_ATOMS: atom_id res chain seq x y z
N LEU A 1 -15.99 12.26 3.24
CA LEU A 1 -16.88 11.48 2.36
C LEU A 1 -16.57 10.01 2.57
N TYR A 2 -17.47 9.26 3.21
CA TYR A 2 -17.37 7.80 3.30
C TYR A 2 -18.00 7.21 2.03
N LYS A 3 -17.29 6.32 1.33
CA LYS A 3 -17.91 5.49 0.29
C LYS A 3 -18.45 4.24 1.00
N GLU A 4 -19.75 4.02 0.92
CA GLU A 4 -20.40 2.81 1.40
C GLU A 4 -20.67 1.92 0.18
N ASP A 5 -20.29 0.65 0.28
CA ASP A 5 -20.65 -0.37 -0.70
C ASP A 5 -22.15 -0.69 -0.60
N GLU A 6 -22.78 -1.27 -1.63
CA GLU A 6 -24.21 -1.64 -1.66
C GLU A 6 -24.66 -2.56 -0.49
N LYS A 7 -23.71 -3.11 0.28
CA LYS A 7 -23.93 -3.93 1.47
C LYS A 7 -23.75 -3.20 2.81
N GLY A 8 -23.65 -1.87 2.82
CA GLY A 8 -23.46 -1.08 4.04
C GLY A 8 -22.08 -1.28 4.69
N LYS A 9 -21.11 -1.82 3.94
CA LYS A 9 -19.72 -1.90 4.37
C LYS A 9 -19.02 -0.59 4.04
N LYS A 10 -18.42 0.03 5.05
CA LYS A 10 -17.57 1.22 4.89
C LYS A 10 -16.35 0.81 4.06
N LEU A 11 -16.28 1.27 2.81
CA LEU A 11 -15.10 1.10 1.98
C LEU A 11 -14.07 2.12 2.44
N GLU A 12 -12.96 1.63 2.97
CA GLU A 12 -11.83 2.47 3.34
C GLU A 12 -11.14 2.94 2.04
N PRO A 13 -10.70 4.20 1.95
CA PRO A 13 -9.90 4.63 0.81
C PRO A 13 -8.57 3.87 0.83
N MET A 14 -8.29 3.09 -0.21
CA MET A 14 -7.00 2.47 -0.43
C MET A 14 -6.17 3.37 -1.34
N GLU A 15 -4.90 3.58 -0.99
CA GLU A 15 -3.92 4.24 -1.84
C GLU A 15 -2.99 3.22 -2.48
N ILE A 16 -2.60 3.49 -3.74
CA ILE A 16 -1.62 2.67 -4.45
C ILE A 16 -0.24 3.30 -4.27
N ALA A 17 0.63 2.61 -3.53
CA ALA A 17 2.03 2.94 -3.36
C ALA A 17 2.86 2.21 -4.41
N VAL A 18 3.62 2.95 -5.21
CA VAL A 18 4.54 2.40 -6.22
C VAL A 18 5.97 2.59 -5.74
N VAL A 19 6.73 1.50 -5.62
CA VAL A 19 8.09 1.53 -5.12
C VAL A 19 9.02 0.84 -6.12
N ASP A 20 10.05 1.56 -6.58
CA ASP A 20 11.11 1.03 -7.42
C ASP A 20 12.29 0.61 -6.54
N VAL A 21 12.60 -0.69 -6.52
CA VAL A 21 13.67 -1.26 -5.70
C VAL A 21 14.53 -2.18 -6.54
N PRO A 22 15.84 -2.31 -6.26
CA PRO A 22 16.66 -3.29 -6.94
C PRO A 22 16.09 -4.71 -6.78
N GLU A 23 16.18 -5.54 -7.82
CA GLU A 23 15.59 -6.89 -7.84
C GLU A 23 16.11 -7.76 -6.69
N GLU A 24 17.39 -7.57 -6.31
CA GLU A 24 18.02 -8.22 -5.15
C GLU A 24 17.34 -7.89 -3.80
N PHE A 25 16.69 -6.73 -3.67
CA PHE A 25 15.99 -6.28 -2.46
C PHE A 25 14.46 -6.39 -2.57
N ALA A 26 13.92 -6.74 -3.74
CA ALA A 26 12.48 -6.77 -3.98
C ALA A 26 11.74 -7.66 -2.97
N GLY A 27 12.25 -8.87 -2.70
CA GLY A 27 11.64 -9.79 -1.73
C GLY A 27 11.60 -9.23 -0.30
N ALA A 28 12.68 -8.58 0.15
CA ALA A 28 12.74 -7.98 1.48
C ALA A 28 11.81 -6.78 1.63
N VAL A 29 11.60 -6.02 0.54
CA VAL A 29 10.68 -4.88 0.52
C VAL A 29 9.23 -5.35 0.50
N ILE A 30 8.92 -6.43 -0.25
CA ILE A 30 7.60 -7.05 -0.26
C ILE A 30 7.21 -7.50 1.15
N ASP A 31 8.09 -8.19 1.87
CA ASP A 31 7.81 -8.65 3.23
C ASP A 31 7.51 -7.46 4.17
N LYS A 32 8.35 -6.41 4.13
CA LYS A 32 8.16 -5.19 4.93
C LYS A 32 6.84 -4.46 4.64
N LEU A 33 6.42 -4.41 3.38
CA LEU A 33 5.17 -3.74 2.99
C LEU A 33 3.95 -4.61 3.28
N SER A 34 4.07 -5.93 3.14
CA SER A 34 3.05 -6.91 3.53
C SER A 34 2.75 -6.83 5.03
N GLN A 35 3.77 -6.71 5.88
CA GLN A 35 3.61 -6.50 7.33
C GLN A 35 2.82 -5.22 7.68
N ARG A 36 2.81 -4.22 6.80
CA ARG A 36 2.07 -2.96 6.98
C ARG A 36 0.64 -3.02 6.43
N LYS A 37 0.10 -4.22 6.19
CA LYS A 37 -1.17 -4.45 5.50
C LYS A 37 -1.17 -3.89 4.06
N GLY A 38 0.00 -3.85 3.43
CA GLY A 38 0.11 -3.56 2.01
C GLY A 38 -0.20 -4.81 1.20
N GLU A 39 -1.24 -4.75 0.37
CA GLU A 39 -1.55 -5.82 -0.57
C GLU A 39 -0.80 -5.57 -1.88
N LEU A 40 0.09 -6.50 -2.26
CA LEU A 40 0.77 -6.42 -3.56
C LEU A 40 -0.26 -6.51 -4.68
N GLN A 41 -0.44 -5.44 -5.43
CA GLN A 41 -1.31 -5.36 -6.60
C GLN A 41 -0.59 -5.86 -7.85
N GLY A 42 0.71 -5.57 -7.95
CA GLY A 42 1.49 -5.90 -9.14
C GLY A 42 2.98 -5.80 -8.89
N MET A 43 3.73 -6.62 -9.62
CA MET A 43 5.18 -6.53 -9.72
C MET A 43 5.54 -6.47 -11.20
N SER A 44 6.33 -5.47 -11.56
CA SER A 44 6.86 -5.30 -12.91
C SER A 44 8.38 -5.18 -12.84
N SER A 45 9.11 -6.01 -13.59
CA SER A 45 10.55 -5.86 -13.74
C SER A 45 10.84 -4.61 -14.57
N ALA A 46 11.46 -3.60 -13.95
CA ALA A 46 11.94 -2.40 -14.62
C ALA A 46 13.29 -2.68 -15.30
N LYS A 47 13.56 -1.98 -16.41
CA LYS A 47 14.86 -2.11 -17.10
C LYS A 47 16.00 -1.61 -16.21
N GLY A 48 17.06 -2.40 -16.10
CA GLY A 48 18.27 -2.03 -15.36
C GLY A 48 18.44 -2.70 -13.99
N GLY A 49 17.79 -3.83 -13.73
CA GLY A 49 17.93 -4.58 -12.47
C GLY A 49 17.07 -4.04 -11.32
N TYR A 50 16.04 -3.27 -11.63
CA TYR A 50 15.07 -2.78 -10.68
C TYR A 50 13.74 -3.48 -10.89
N SER A 51 12.98 -3.67 -9.82
CA SER A 51 11.62 -4.16 -9.80
C SER A 51 10.71 -3.06 -9.26
N ARG A 52 9.69 -2.73 -10.03
CA ARG A 52 8.59 -1.87 -9.63
C ARG A 52 7.55 -2.71 -8.92
N LEU A 53 7.22 -2.33 -7.70
CA LEU A 53 6.21 -2.99 -6.90
C LEU A 53 5.06 -2.02 -6.64
N GLU A 54 3.84 -2.48 -6.89
CA GLU A 54 2.61 -1.73 -6.64
C GLU A 54 1.89 -2.34 -5.45
N PHE A 55 1.67 -1.56 -4.40
CA PHE A 55 0.99 -1.99 -3.18
C PHE A 55 -0.24 -1.16 -2.92
N SER A 56 -1.33 -1.81 -2.54
CA SER A 56 -2.54 -1.15 -2.04
C SER A 56 -2.45 -1.07 -0.51
N ILE A 57 -2.46 0.13 0.05
CA ILE A 57 -2.38 0.38 1.49
C ILE A 57 -3.61 1.17 1.94
N PRO A 58 -4.33 0.74 2.99
CA PRO A 58 -5.50 1.46 3.49
C PRO A 58 -5.09 2.79 4.16
N SER A 59 -5.67 3.91 3.71
CA SER A 59 -5.35 5.27 4.20
C SER A 59 -5.78 5.52 5.65
N ARG A 60 -6.58 4.63 6.24
CA ARG A 60 -7.17 4.79 7.58
C ARG A 60 -6.19 4.61 8.74
N GLY A 61 -4.94 4.24 8.47
CA GLY A 61 -3.84 4.37 9.44
C GLY A 61 -3.43 5.83 9.72
N LEU A 62 -3.79 6.79 8.85
CA LEU A 62 -3.37 8.19 8.97
C LEU A 62 -4.36 9.11 9.72
N ILE A 63 -5.63 8.69 9.87
CA ILE A 63 -6.68 9.54 10.47
C ILE A 63 -6.60 9.55 12.01
N GLY A 64 -6.08 8.48 12.63
CA GLY A 64 -5.89 8.41 14.08
C GLY A 64 -4.84 9.38 14.62
N TYR A 65 -3.87 9.81 13.79
CA TYR A 65 -2.77 10.68 14.22
C TYR A 65 -3.17 12.16 14.38
N ARG A 66 -4.34 12.57 13.88
CA ARG A 66 -4.86 13.93 14.09
C ARG A 66 -5.61 14.10 15.42
N GLY A 67 -6.02 13.01 16.07
CA GLY A 67 -6.71 13.07 17.37
C GLY A 67 -5.76 13.25 18.56
N GLU A 68 -4.49 12.87 18.42
CA GLU A 68 -3.46 13.00 19.47
C GLU A 68 -2.68 14.32 19.36
N PHE A 69 -3.07 15.19 18.43
CA PHE A 69 -2.46 16.51 18.21
C PHE A 69 -3.30 17.68 18.77
N LEU A 70 -4.42 17.40 19.45
CA LEU A 70 -5.30 18.38 20.09
C LEU A 70 -5.28 18.23 21.61
#